data_AF-A0A971L9D4-F1
#
_entry.id   AF-A0A971L9D4-F1
#
_cell.length_a   1.000
_cell.length_b   1.000
_cell.length_c   1.000
_cell.angle_alpha   90.00
_cell.angle_beta   90.00
_cell.angle_gamma   90.00
#
_symmetry.space_group_name_H-M   'P 1'
#
loop_
_entity.id
_entity.type
_entity.pdbx_description
1 polymer ?
#
loop_
_entity_poly.entity_id
_entity_poly.type
_entity_poly.pdbx_seq_one_letter_code
_entity_poly.pdbx_strand_id
1 'polypeptide(L)'
;MWEKTVLYISRSSNSSSNSNSQINEETSEIIATENNSPGSQSDGRRLTRADFNFLRKGQPVSYVIEKLGQNFRDVGSGFHILVYEYDKGHATLSFGLKNELTRVVFVEGETKEYFSFMTIHDSTEIYEVITNFKMVLTGQKDAKEILSPSGLVIIRNFPSGGFGVRGKNVRNYYSLGLLPVDFIFPVKGEIAIDPAELFMGTRKRNLANLPLTTVEGVLFEFKNEGEPPTSEVIELCAQIGIEDLLDESPRVIQLNDKEVVLTESVVTNGIPLGAWAVFERIDNKYLLRAIIDLR
;
A
#
# COMPACT_ATOMS: atom_id res chain seq x y z
N MET A 1 -8.92 16.43 -36.69
CA MET A 1 -9.81 15.45 -37.34
C MET A 1 -9.23 14.06 -37.08
N TRP A 2 -9.48 13.51 -35.91
CA TRP A 2 -9.16 12.12 -35.55
C TRP A 2 -10.31 11.62 -34.66
N GLU A 3 -10.93 10.55 -35.12
CA GLU A 3 -12.13 9.91 -34.61
C GLU A 3 -11.89 9.25 -33.24
N LYS A 4 -12.87 9.33 -32.33
CA LYS A 4 -12.98 8.41 -31.21
C LYS A 4 -14.06 7.38 -31.54
N THR A 5 -13.62 6.18 -31.90
CA THR A 5 -14.46 4.98 -32.00
C THR A 5 -14.88 4.58 -30.59
N VAL A 6 -16.18 4.61 -30.30
CA VAL A 6 -16.78 4.05 -29.08
C VAL A 6 -17.25 2.63 -29.39
N LEU A 7 -16.69 1.65 -28.69
CA LEU A 7 -17.11 0.25 -28.77
C LEU A 7 -18.35 0.06 -27.88
N TYR A 8 -19.50 -0.24 -28.50
CA TYR A 8 -20.72 -0.64 -27.79
C TYR A 8 -20.65 -2.15 -27.45
N ILE A 9 -20.76 -2.51 -26.17
CA ILE A 9 -21.11 -3.86 -25.75
C ILE A 9 -22.52 -3.81 -25.19
N SER A 10 -23.48 -4.33 -25.96
CA SER A 10 -24.85 -4.57 -25.52
C SER A 10 -24.88 -5.80 -24.60
N ARG A 11 -25.49 -5.66 -23.43
CA ARG A 11 -26.08 -6.80 -22.72
C ARG A 11 -27.59 -6.71 -22.85
N SER A 12 -28.16 -7.68 -23.54
CA SER A 12 -29.60 -7.86 -23.67
C SER A 12 -30.21 -8.21 -22.33
N SER A 13 -31.26 -7.49 -21.96
CA SER A 13 -32.27 -7.99 -21.03
C SER A 13 -33.63 -7.65 -21.64
N ASN A 14 -34.38 -8.67 -22.01
CA ASN A 14 -35.77 -8.56 -22.45
C ASN A 14 -36.65 -8.11 -21.27
N SER A 15 -37.38 -7.00 -21.44
CA SER A 15 -38.79 -6.91 -21.05
C SER A 15 -39.45 -5.67 -21.66
N SER A 16 -40.50 -5.91 -22.46
CA SER A 16 -41.63 -5.04 -22.83
C SER A 16 -42.04 -4.06 -21.71
N SER A 17 -42.54 -2.83 -21.91
CA SER A 17 -43.27 -2.19 -23.02
C SER A 17 -43.52 -0.69 -22.69
N ASN A 18 -43.57 0.18 -23.72
CA ASN A 18 -44.24 1.51 -23.90
C ASN A 18 -44.42 2.46 -22.67
N SER A 19 -44.18 3.78 -22.72
CA SER A 19 -44.33 4.77 -23.80
C SER A 19 -43.82 6.18 -23.39
N ASN A 20 -43.28 6.92 -24.38
CA ASN A 20 -43.17 8.38 -24.55
C ASN A 20 -43.06 9.33 -23.33
N SER A 21 -41.95 10.09 -23.25
CA SER A 21 -41.91 11.51 -23.68
C SER A 21 -40.56 12.19 -23.42
N GLN A 22 -40.11 12.91 -24.44
CA GLN A 22 -39.29 14.13 -24.52
C GLN A 22 -38.07 14.37 -23.60
N ILE A 23 -36.98 14.63 -24.32
CA ILE A 23 -35.63 15.03 -23.94
C ILE A 23 -35.63 16.41 -23.27
N ASN A 24 -34.98 16.51 -22.11
CA ASN A 24 -34.29 17.71 -21.64
C ASN A 24 -32.94 17.28 -21.03
N GLU A 25 -31.90 18.05 -21.35
CA GLU A 25 -30.49 17.79 -21.04
C GLU A 25 -30.23 17.80 -19.52
N GLU A 26 -29.81 16.66 -18.95
CA GLU A 26 -29.35 16.53 -17.57
C GLU A 26 -27.81 16.50 -17.52
N THR A 27 -27.26 17.43 -16.74
CA THR A 27 -25.94 17.37 -16.11
C THR A 27 -25.80 16.08 -15.31
N SER A 28 -24.82 15.24 -15.63
CA SER A 28 -24.56 14.00 -14.91
C SER A 28 -23.91 14.27 -13.55
N GLU A 29 -24.74 14.54 -12.55
CA GLU A 29 -24.40 14.37 -11.13
C GLU A 29 -24.36 12.87 -10.80
N ILE A 30 -23.33 12.45 -10.07
CA ILE A 30 -23.24 11.11 -9.49
C ILE A 30 -24.26 11.07 -8.35
N ILE A 31 -25.44 10.50 -8.61
CA ILE A 31 -26.44 10.21 -7.58
C ILE A 31 -25.91 9.05 -6.73
N ALA A 32 -25.37 9.39 -5.56
CA ALA A 32 -25.22 8.44 -4.47
C ALA A 32 -26.62 7.98 -4.03
N THR A 33 -26.88 6.68 -4.09
CA THR A 33 -28.09 6.09 -3.55
C THR A 33 -28.10 6.25 -2.02
N GLU A 34 -28.93 7.17 -1.54
CA GLU A 34 -29.26 7.31 -0.11
C GLU A 34 -30.03 6.07 0.36
N ASN A 35 -29.33 5.13 1.00
CA ASN A 35 -29.99 4.25 1.95
C ASN A 35 -30.10 4.98 3.30
N ASN A 36 -31.18 5.77 3.43
CA ASN A 36 -31.57 6.39 4.69
C ASN A 36 -32.01 5.31 5.68
N SER A 37 -31.16 4.99 6.64
CA SER A 37 -31.55 4.46 7.94
C SER A 37 -30.85 5.27 9.02
N PRO A 38 -31.57 6.16 9.74
CA PRO A 38 -30.98 7.00 10.77
C PRO A 38 -30.71 6.12 12.00
N GLY A 39 -29.46 5.70 12.16
CA GLY A 39 -28.94 5.21 13.44
C GLY A 39 -28.97 6.34 14.46
N SER A 40 -29.63 6.11 15.59
CA SER A 40 -29.94 7.10 16.61
C SER A 40 -28.72 7.86 17.13
N GLN A 41 -28.69 9.17 16.91
CA GLN A 41 -27.88 10.09 17.71
C GLN A 41 -28.41 10.05 19.15
N SER A 42 -27.65 9.49 20.08
CA SER A 42 -27.92 9.62 21.50
C SER A 42 -27.68 11.07 21.91
N ASP A 43 -28.78 11.74 22.29
CA ASP A 43 -28.92 13.12 22.77
C ASP A 43 -28.53 14.22 21.79
N GLY A 44 -29.51 15.08 21.46
CA GLY A 44 -29.46 16.19 20.49
C GLY A 44 -28.49 17.33 20.77
N ARG A 45 -27.28 17.05 21.27
CA ARG A 45 -26.16 17.98 21.31
C ARG A 45 -25.45 17.98 19.95
N ARG A 46 -25.43 19.15 19.31
CA ARG A 46 -24.58 19.40 18.13
C ARG A 46 -23.11 19.38 18.55
N LEU A 47 -22.29 18.57 17.89
CA LEU A 47 -20.84 18.50 18.13
C LEU A 47 -20.16 19.82 17.75
N THR A 48 -19.06 20.12 18.42
CA THR A 48 -18.17 21.27 18.17
C THR A 48 -16.75 20.80 17.86
N ARG A 49 -15.91 21.66 17.27
CA ARG A 49 -14.49 21.36 17.02
C ARG A 49 -13.76 20.85 18.28
N ALA A 50 -14.09 21.38 19.45
CA ALA A 50 -13.45 21.02 20.72
C ALA A 50 -13.76 19.60 21.18
N ASP A 51 -14.88 19.02 20.75
CA ASP A 51 -15.25 17.64 21.09
C ASP A 51 -14.29 16.62 20.46
N PHE A 52 -13.48 17.01 19.47
CA PHE A 52 -12.47 16.17 18.84
C PHE A 52 -11.06 16.34 19.43
N ASN A 53 -10.86 17.21 20.43
CA ASN A 53 -9.53 17.50 20.99
C ASN A 53 -8.88 16.30 21.71
N PHE A 54 -9.67 15.27 22.05
CA PHE A 54 -9.16 14.05 22.68
C PHE A 54 -8.52 13.08 21.68
N LEU A 55 -8.72 13.28 20.37
CA LEU A 55 -8.24 12.35 19.34
C LEU A 55 -6.72 12.26 19.34
N ARG A 56 -6.19 11.04 19.35
CA ARG A 56 -4.76 10.73 19.32
C ARG A 56 -4.51 9.54 18.38
N LYS A 57 -3.32 9.49 17.78
CA LYS A 57 -2.84 8.34 16.99
C LYS A 57 -3.03 7.03 17.76
N GLY A 58 -3.48 5.99 17.06
CA GLY A 58 -3.58 4.63 17.63
C GLY A 58 -4.76 4.42 18.57
N GLN A 59 -5.64 5.41 18.74
CA GLN A 59 -6.84 5.24 19.56
C GLN A 59 -7.80 4.24 18.90
N PRO A 60 -8.31 3.25 19.64
CA PRO A 60 -9.20 2.27 19.07
C PRO A 60 -10.55 2.91 18.68
N VAL A 61 -11.16 2.43 17.60
CA VAL A 61 -12.45 2.90 17.06
C VAL A 61 -13.55 2.83 18.10
N SER A 62 -13.52 1.81 18.97
CA SER A 62 -14.46 1.64 20.07
C SER A 62 -14.40 2.81 21.06
N TYR A 63 -13.20 3.29 21.38
CA TYR A 63 -13.00 4.44 22.27
C TYR A 63 -13.48 5.74 21.63
N VAL A 64 -13.30 5.91 20.31
CA VAL A 64 -13.83 7.09 19.60
C VAL A 64 -15.36 7.05 19.54
N ILE A 65 -15.95 5.89 19.26
CA ILE A 65 -17.41 5.69 19.23
C ILE A 65 -18.02 5.93 20.62
N GLU A 66 -17.36 5.48 21.70
CA GLU A 66 -17.81 5.74 23.08
C GLU A 66 -17.91 7.25 23.38
N LYS A 67 -17.01 8.06 22.81
CA LYS A 67 -16.93 9.50 23.07
C LYS A 67 -17.80 10.36 22.15
N LEU A 68 -17.93 9.99 20.88
CA LEU A 68 -18.58 10.79 19.85
C LEU A 68 -19.91 10.20 19.36
N GLY A 69 -20.26 9.00 19.80
CA GLY A 69 -21.41 8.25 19.32
C GLY A 69 -21.12 7.51 18.01
N GLN A 70 -22.03 6.61 17.64
CA GLN A 70 -21.91 5.79 16.44
C GLN A 70 -22.46 6.55 15.22
N ASN A 71 -21.56 7.12 14.42
CA ASN A 71 -21.89 7.66 13.08
C ASN A 71 -21.01 6.97 12.04
N PHE A 72 -21.42 5.74 11.70
CA PHE A 72 -20.68 4.84 10.85
C PHE A 72 -21.13 4.98 9.39
N ARG A 73 -20.16 5.14 8.48
CA ARG A 73 -20.34 4.79 7.07
C ARG A 73 -19.28 3.76 6.71
N ASP A 74 -19.71 2.53 6.44
CA ASP A 74 -18.82 1.54 5.84
C ASP A 74 -18.50 1.98 4.41
N VAL A 75 -17.22 2.03 4.08
CA VAL A 75 -16.75 2.35 2.73
C VAL A 75 -16.14 1.13 2.02
N GLY A 76 -16.16 -0.05 2.65
CA GLY A 76 -15.52 -1.27 2.13
C GLY A 76 -14.00 -1.34 2.38
N SER A 77 -13.41 -2.48 2.02
CA SER A 77 -11.95 -2.74 2.04
C SER A 77 -11.25 -2.85 3.40
N GLY A 78 -11.97 -3.06 4.51
CA GLY A 78 -11.34 -3.29 5.84
C GLY A 78 -10.82 -2.02 6.53
N PHE A 79 -11.09 -0.85 5.97
CA PHE A 79 -10.90 0.45 6.62
C PHE A 79 -12.22 0.93 7.20
N HIS A 80 -12.19 1.49 8.40
CA HIS A 80 -13.37 2.14 8.98
C HIS A 80 -13.26 3.64 8.83
N ILE A 81 -14.35 4.25 8.37
CA ILE A 81 -14.49 5.70 8.32
C ILE A 81 -15.66 6.09 9.22
N LEU A 82 -15.39 6.99 10.15
CA LEU A 82 -16.43 7.67 10.91
C LEU A 82 -16.52 9.11 10.40
N VAL A 83 -17.75 9.54 10.08
CA VAL A 83 -18.01 10.89 9.60
C VAL A 83 -18.93 11.57 10.60
N TYR A 84 -18.48 12.70 11.15
CA TYR A 84 -19.23 13.45 12.15
C TYR A 84 -19.51 14.86 11.64
N GLU A 85 -20.77 15.24 11.60
CA GLU A 85 -21.18 16.64 11.43
C GLU A 85 -20.96 17.41 12.74
N TYR A 86 -20.40 18.61 12.65
CA TYR A 86 -20.21 19.53 13.76
C TYR A 86 -20.67 20.96 13.39
N ASP A 87 -20.51 21.92 14.30
CA ASP A 87 -21.06 23.28 14.15
C ASP A 87 -20.56 24.04 12.89
N LYS A 88 -19.35 23.75 12.41
CA LYS A 88 -18.73 24.45 11.28
C LYS A 88 -18.54 23.62 10.00
N GLY A 89 -18.88 22.33 10.03
CA GLY A 89 -18.75 21.44 8.88
C GLY A 89 -18.69 19.97 9.31
N HIS A 90 -17.86 19.15 8.65
CA HIS A 90 -17.74 17.73 8.98
C HIS A 90 -16.30 17.29 9.26
N ALA A 91 -16.17 16.28 10.11
CA ALA A 91 -14.92 15.62 10.45
C ALA A 91 -14.93 14.19 9.94
N THR A 92 -13.89 13.81 9.20
CA THR A 92 -13.69 12.45 8.71
C THR A 92 -12.54 11.82 9.47
N LEU A 93 -12.83 10.72 10.17
CA LEU A 93 -11.87 9.96 10.96
C LEU A 93 -11.64 8.64 10.27
N SER A 94 -10.39 8.37 9.91
CA SER A 94 -9.99 7.11 9.27
C SER A 94 -9.30 6.21 10.29
N PHE A 95 -9.66 4.94 10.26
CA PHE A 95 -9.09 3.90 11.11
C PHE A 95 -8.43 2.84 10.24
N GLY A 96 -7.22 2.44 10.60
CA GLY A 96 -6.47 1.38 9.92
C GLY A 96 -6.96 -0.02 10.30
N LEU A 97 -6.30 -1.05 9.76
CA LEU A 97 -6.67 -2.47 9.88
C LEU A 97 -6.75 -3.02 11.32
N LYS A 98 -6.12 -2.35 12.30
CA LYS A 98 -6.22 -2.68 13.74
C LYS A 98 -7.35 -1.93 14.44
N ASN A 99 -8.26 -1.33 13.68
CA ASN A 99 -9.31 -0.45 14.18
C ASN A 99 -8.78 0.72 14.99
N GLU A 100 -7.62 1.25 14.63
CA GLU A 100 -6.96 2.34 15.34
C GLU A 100 -6.96 3.63 14.52
N LEU A 101 -7.12 4.79 15.16
CA LEU A 101 -7.22 6.09 14.50
C LEU A 101 -5.90 6.47 13.83
N THR A 102 -5.92 6.66 12.52
CA THR A 102 -4.72 6.98 11.72
C THR A 102 -4.77 8.39 11.13
N ARG A 103 -5.97 8.91 10.82
CA ARG A 103 -6.14 10.23 10.21
C ARG A 103 -7.40 10.93 10.71
N VAL A 104 -7.30 12.26 10.83
CA VAL A 104 -8.47 13.13 11.02
C VAL A 104 -8.44 14.28 10.02
N VAL A 105 -9.54 14.49 9.33
CA VAL A 105 -9.73 15.59 8.38
C VAL A 105 -10.91 16.43 8.83
N PHE A 106 -10.71 17.74 8.95
CA PHE A 106 -11.79 18.70 9.20
C PHE A 106 -12.05 19.50 7.94
N VAL A 107 -13.32 19.62 7.57
CA VAL A 107 -13.77 20.41 6.42
C VAL A 107 -14.73 21.48 6.93
N GLU A 108 -14.37 22.75 6.75
CA GLU A 108 -15.18 23.93 7.09
C GLU A 108 -15.33 24.80 5.83
N GLY A 109 -16.50 24.73 5.17
CA GLY A 109 -16.71 25.39 3.87
C GLY A 109 -15.71 24.90 2.82
N GLU A 110 -14.92 25.80 2.23
CA GLU A 110 -13.84 25.47 1.27
C GLU A 110 -12.51 25.10 1.96
N THR A 111 -12.40 25.26 3.27
CA THR A 111 -11.16 25.06 4.02
C THR A 111 -11.04 23.60 4.48
N LYS A 112 -9.89 22.97 4.24
CA LYS A 112 -9.56 21.63 4.72
C LYS A 112 -8.36 21.67 5.65
N GLU A 113 -8.54 21.20 6.88
CA GLU A 113 -7.47 21.07 7.87
C GLU A 113 -7.16 19.59 8.11
N TYR A 114 -5.89 19.23 7.93
CA TYR A 114 -5.43 17.85 8.02
C TYR A 114 -4.63 17.63 9.31
N PHE A 115 -5.09 16.71 10.14
CA PHE A 115 -4.29 16.10 11.19
C PHE A 115 -3.95 14.69 10.74
N SER A 116 -2.86 14.58 9.99
CA SER A 116 -2.24 13.29 9.73
C SER A 116 -1.31 12.98 10.89
N PHE A 117 -1.50 11.83 11.54
CA PHE A 117 -0.53 11.31 12.51
C PHE A 117 0.59 10.51 11.84
N MET A 118 0.64 10.52 10.51
CA MET A 118 1.75 10.03 9.71
C MET A 118 2.77 11.14 9.53
N THR A 119 4.03 10.83 9.84
CA THR A 119 5.15 11.46 9.16
C THR A 119 5.23 10.79 7.79
N ILE A 120 4.49 11.33 6.80
CA ILE A 120 4.87 11.07 5.40
C ILE A 120 6.24 11.72 5.26
N HIS A 121 7.28 10.91 5.21
CA HIS A 121 8.61 11.43 4.94
C HIS A 121 8.63 12.02 3.53
N ASP A 122 9.48 13.03 3.36
CA ASP A 122 9.67 13.69 2.07
C ASP A 122 9.88 12.62 0.99
N SER A 123 9.00 12.59 -0.01
CA SER A 123 9.09 11.62 -1.11
C SER A 123 10.46 11.66 -1.78
N THR A 124 11.18 12.78 -1.64
CA THR A 124 12.59 12.93 -2.01
C THR A 124 13.50 11.86 -1.38
N GLU A 125 13.38 11.59 -0.07
CA GLU A 125 14.22 10.58 0.62
C GLU A 125 13.95 9.17 0.07
N ILE A 126 12.67 8.87 -0.19
CA ILE A 126 12.22 7.61 -0.76
C ILE A 126 12.77 7.44 -2.18
N TYR A 127 12.62 8.44 -3.04
CA TYR A 127 13.15 8.37 -4.40
C TYR A 127 14.68 8.37 -4.44
N GLU A 128 15.35 8.97 -3.46
CA GLU A 128 16.80 8.90 -3.32
C GLU A 128 17.26 7.46 -3.04
N VAL A 129 16.64 6.74 -2.10
CA VAL A 129 17.01 5.34 -1.84
C VAL A 129 16.71 4.43 -3.03
N ILE A 130 15.60 4.63 -3.73
CA ILE A 130 15.28 3.86 -4.95
C ILE A 130 16.26 4.17 -6.09
N THR A 131 16.68 5.44 -6.22
CA THR A 131 17.71 5.84 -7.19
C THR A 131 19.06 5.21 -6.87
N ASN A 132 19.45 5.20 -5.60
CA ASN A 132 20.66 4.55 -5.14
C ASN A 132 20.62 3.04 -5.40
N PHE A 133 19.49 2.38 -5.17
CA PHE A 133 19.31 0.97 -5.52
C PHE A 133 19.47 0.73 -7.02
N LYS A 134 18.83 1.55 -7.88
CA LYS A 134 19.04 1.47 -9.33
C LYS A 134 20.51 1.63 -9.73
N MET A 135 21.26 2.53 -9.11
CA MET A 135 22.69 2.69 -9.38
C MET A 135 23.49 1.43 -9.01
N VAL A 136 23.09 0.69 -7.97
CA VAL A 136 23.67 -0.63 -7.67
C VAL A 136 23.33 -1.63 -8.78
N LEU A 137 22.07 -1.69 -9.22
CA LEU A 137 21.63 -2.57 -10.31
C LEU A 137 22.34 -2.32 -11.66
N THR A 138 22.89 -1.12 -11.87
CA THR A 138 23.63 -0.74 -13.08
C THR A 138 25.15 -0.73 -12.89
N GLY A 139 25.65 -1.12 -11.71
CA GLY A 139 27.08 -1.13 -11.39
C GLY A 139 27.70 0.26 -11.19
N GLN A 140 26.89 1.30 -11.03
CA GLN A 140 27.33 2.68 -10.78
C GLN A 140 27.56 3.00 -9.31
N LYS A 141 27.13 2.13 -8.39
CA LYS A 141 27.28 2.27 -6.93
C LYS A 141 27.58 0.94 -6.27
N ASP A 142 28.38 0.94 -5.20
CA ASP A 142 28.63 -0.27 -4.40
C ASP A 142 27.38 -0.60 -3.56
N ALA A 143 26.97 -1.86 -3.59
CA ALA A 143 25.84 -2.35 -2.80
C ALA A 143 26.02 -2.09 -1.29
N LYS A 144 27.25 -2.10 -0.78
CA LYS A 144 27.55 -1.87 0.65
C LYS A 144 27.10 -0.50 1.13
N GLU A 145 27.01 0.50 0.25
CA GLU A 145 26.63 1.86 0.61
C GLU A 145 25.13 2.02 0.91
N ILE A 146 24.31 1.09 0.41
CA ILE A 146 22.85 1.16 0.56
C ILE A 146 22.31 0.10 1.52
N LEU A 147 23.14 -0.83 1.97
CA LEU A 147 22.72 -1.96 2.78
C LEU A 147 22.55 -1.60 4.25
N SER A 148 21.60 -2.27 4.89
CA SER A 148 21.42 -2.22 6.33
C SER A 148 22.69 -2.75 7.04
N PRO A 149 23.12 -2.13 8.16
CA PRO A 149 24.18 -2.68 9.00
C PRO A 149 23.82 -4.08 9.54
N SER A 150 22.54 -4.41 9.63
CA SER A 150 22.02 -5.72 10.00
C SER A 150 22.17 -6.77 8.90
N GLY A 151 22.80 -6.44 7.77
CA GLY A 151 23.01 -7.34 6.63
C GLY A 151 21.81 -7.45 5.69
N LEU A 152 21.91 -8.38 4.73
CA LEU A 152 20.94 -8.59 3.66
C LEU A 152 20.30 -9.98 3.76
N VAL A 153 18.97 -10.01 3.71
CA VAL A 153 18.20 -11.24 3.57
C VAL A 153 17.86 -11.47 2.10
N ILE A 154 18.16 -12.66 1.58
CA ILE A 154 17.84 -13.06 0.21
C ILE A 154 16.87 -14.24 0.26
N ILE A 155 15.68 -14.04 -0.30
CA ILE A 155 14.62 -15.04 -0.32
C ILE A 155 14.28 -15.39 -1.77
N ARG A 156 14.17 -16.68 -2.07
CA ARG A 156 13.45 -17.18 -3.24
C ARG A 156 12.48 -18.27 -2.85
N ASN A 157 11.23 -18.10 -3.23
CA ASN A 157 10.15 -19.03 -2.97
C ASN A 157 9.27 -19.21 -4.21
N PHE A 158 8.57 -20.35 -4.28
CA PHE A 158 7.57 -20.60 -5.31
C PHE A 158 6.19 -20.74 -4.66
N PRO A 159 5.48 -19.62 -4.43
CA PRO A 159 4.18 -19.65 -3.78
C PRO A 159 3.19 -20.54 -4.53
N SER A 160 2.35 -21.27 -3.78
CA SER A 160 1.28 -22.10 -4.32
C SER A 160 -0.02 -21.86 -3.56
N GLY A 161 -1.15 -22.33 -4.09
CA GLY A 161 -2.46 -22.13 -3.48
C GLY A 161 -2.47 -22.52 -1.99
N GLY A 162 -2.89 -21.57 -1.13
CA GLY A 162 -2.85 -21.70 0.33
C GLY A 162 -1.59 -21.14 1.01
N PHE A 163 -0.81 -20.27 0.34
CA PHE A 163 0.39 -19.61 0.87
C PHE A 163 1.54 -20.56 1.29
N GLY A 164 1.50 -21.81 0.82
CA GLY A 164 2.60 -22.77 0.93
C GLY A 164 3.61 -22.61 -0.21
N VAL A 165 4.81 -23.18 -0.05
CA VAL A 165 5.84 -23.18 -1.10
C VAL A 165 5.95 -24.53 -1.80
N ARG A 166 6.12 -24.50 -3.12
CA ARG A 166 6.59 -25.63 -3.92
C ARG A 166 8.09 -25.45 -4.21
N GLY A 167 8.83 -26.54 -4.40
CA GLY A 167 10.25 -26.45 -4.69
C GLY A 167 11.11 -26.02 -3.48
N LYS A 168 12.30 -25.50 -3.77
CA LYS A 168 13.29 -25.19 -2.75
C LYS A 168 12.95 -23.89 -2.03
N ASN A 169 12.96 -23.91 -0.71
CA ASN A 169 12.93 -22.70 0.09
C ASN A 169 14.35 -22.13 0.18
N VAL A 170 14.62 -21.02 -0.50
CA VAL A 170 15.88 -20.29 -0.38
C VAL A 170 15.67 -19.14 0.59
N ARG A 171 16.45 -19.13 1.67
CA ARG A 171 16.53 -18.03 2.61
C ARG A 171 17.96 -17.94 3.12
N ASN A 172 18.74 -17.11 2.45
CA ASN A 172 20.12 -16.88 2.80
C ASN A 172 20.24 -15.53 3.50
N TYR A 173 21.21 -15.43 4.40
CA TYR A 173 21.60 -14.19 5.03
C TYR A 173 23.04 -13.87 4.67
N TYR A 174 23.29 -12.61 4.35
CA TYR A 174 24.61 -12.10 4.00
C TYR A 174 24.95 -10.91 4.88
N SER A 175 25.98 -11.07 5.72
CA SER A 175 26.61 -9.91 6.35
C SER A 175 27.36 -9.08 5.29
N LEU A 176 27.65 -7.81 5.61
CA LEU A 176 28.33 -6.88 4.68
C LEU A 176 29.67 -7.41 4.14
N GLY A 177 30.38 -8.21 4.94
CA GLY A 177 31.66 -8.83 4.56
C GLY A 177 31.54 -10.10 3.71
N LEU A 178 30.34 -10.67 3.59
CA LEU A 178 30.06 -11.92 2.88
C LEU A 178 29.22 -11.73 1.62
N LEU A 179 28.99 -10.49 1.19
CA LEU A 179 28.28 -10.21 -0.04
C LEU A 179 29.02 -10.84 -1.24
N PRO A 180 28.30 -11.54 -2.13
CA PRO A 180 28.91 -12.13 -3.30
C PRO A 180 29.38 -11.04 -4.29
N VAL A 181 30.31 -11.43 -5.15
CA VAL A 181 30.80 -10.59 -6.26
C VAL A 181 29.64 -10.21 -7.18
N ASP A 182 29.70 -9.00 -7.72
CA ASP A 182 28.70 -8.40 -8.63
C ASP A 182 27.27 -8.37 -8.07
N PHE A 183 27.09 -8.59 -6.76
CA PHE A 183 25.79 -8.64 -6.10
C PHE A 183 24.87 -9.75 -6.65
N ILE A 184 25.48 -10.86 -7.12
CA ILE A 184 24.79 -12.04 -7.67
C ILE A 184 24.81 -13.17 -6.64
N PHE A 185 23.65 -13.66 -6.22
CA PHE A 185 23.54 -14.61 -5.11
C PHE A 185 23.38 -16.06 -5.62
N PRO A 186 24.39 -16.93 -5.46
CA PRO A 186 24.32 -18.29 -5.97
C PRO A 186 23.33 -19.15 -5.18
N VAL A 187 22.55 -19.96 -5.90
CA VAL A 187 21.62 -20.94 -5.30
C VAL A 187 21.97 -22.34 -5.82
N LYS A 188 22.31 -23.25 -4.90
CA LYS A 188 22.66 -24.64 -5.29
C LYS A 188 21.51 -25.33 -6.03
N GLY A 189 21.76 -25.75 -7.27
CA GLY A 189 20.80 -26.49 -8.10
C GLY A 189 19.77 -25.61 -8.82
N GLU A 190 19.91 -24.29 -8.78
CA GLU A 190 19.04 -23.34 -9.45
C GLU A 190 19.87 -22.22 -10.09
N ILE A 191 19.23 -21.39 -10.92
CA ILE A 191 19.85 -20.16 -11.39
C ILE A 191 20.14 -19.23 -10.19
N ALA A 192 21.17 -18.39 -10.28
CA ALA A 192 21.45 -17.41 -9.24
C ALA A 192 20.27 -16.42 -9.10
N ILE A 193 20.19 -15.76 -7.93
CA ILE A 193 19.34 -14.59 -7.74
C ILE A 193 20.18 -13.39 -8.17
N ASP A 194 19.79 -12.77 -9.28
CA ASP A 194 20.44 -11.58 -9.82
C ASP A 194 19.45 -10.40 -9.72
N PRO A 195 19.64 -9.48 -8.76
CA PRO A 195 18.78 -8.31 -8.62
C PRO A 195 18.65 -7.46 -9.88
N ALA A 196 19.69 -7.38 -10.72
CA ALA A 196 19.65 -6.58 -11.94
C ALA A 196 18.69 -7.17 -13.00
N GLU A 197 18.48 -8.49 -12.96
CA GLU A 197 17.50 -9.21 -13.78
C GLU A 197 16.13 -9.30 -13.11
N LEU A 198 16.05 -9.30 -11.78
CA LEU A 198 14.78 -9.24 -11.06
C LEU A 198 14.08 -7.88 -11.18
N PHE A 199 14.84 -6.79 -11.19
CA PHE A 199 14.32 -5.41 -11.23
C PHE A 199 14.62 -4.72 -12.57
N MET A 200 14.34 -5.41 -13.68
CA MET A 200 14.63 -4.92 -15.03
C MET A 200 13.88 -3.62 -15.37
N GLY A 201 12.64 -3.47 -14.90
CA GLY A 201 11.84 -2.27 -15.09
C GLY A 201 12.50 -1.07 -14.42
N THR A 202 12.93 -1.22 -13.17
CA THR A 202 13.65 -0.20 -12.39
C THR A 202 14.97 0.15 -13.07
N ARG A 203 15.73 -0.86 -13.53
CA ARG A 203 17.00 -0.67 -14.24
C ARG A 203 16.83 0.20 -15.51
N LYS A 204 15.75 -0.02 -16.26
CA LYS A 204 15.53 0.61 -17.58
C LYS A 204 14.76 1.95 -17.53
N ARG A 205 13.90 2.17 -16.54
CA ARG A 205 13.01 3.35 -16.50
C ARG A 205 13.64 4.56 -15.83
N ASN A 206 13.12 5.75 -16.14
CA ASN A 206 13.35 6.94 -15.32
C ASN A 206 12.49 6.83 -14.05
N LEU A 207 13.10 7.04 -12.88
CA LEU A 207 12.46 6.85 -11.58
C LEU A 207 11.68 8.07 -11.09
N ALA A 208 11.82 9.22 -11.77
CA ALA A 208 11.33 10.53 -11.31
C ALA A 208 9.81 10.61 -11.07
N ASN A 209 9.03 9.61 -11.50
CA ASN A 209 7.57 9.55 -11.32
C ASN A 209 7.07 8.13 -11.04
N LEU A 210 7.84 7.29 -10.35
CA LEU A 210 7.31 5.98 -9.96
C LEU A 210 6.06 6.18 -9.08
N PRO A 211 5.00 5.38 -9.25
CA PRO A 211 3.87 5.42 -8.33
C PRO A 211 4.36 5.16 -6.91
N LEU A 212 4.08 6.09 -6.01
CA LEU A 212 4.28 5.94 -4.57
C LEU A 212 2.91 5.78 -3.91
N THR A 213 2.65 4.60 -3.36
CA THR A 213 1.49 4.33 -2.52
C THR A 213 1.92 4.14 -1.08
N THR A 214 0.97 4.23 -0.15
CA THR A 214 1.21 3.96 1.26
C THR A 214 0.28 2.86 1.73
N VAL A 215 0.84 1.86 2.40
CA VAL A 215 0.09 0.76 3.01
C VAL A 215 0.37 0.78 4.52
N GLU A 216 -0.70 0.80 5.32
CA GLU A 216 -0.63 0.86 6.78
C GLU A 216 -0.86 -0.52 7.42
N GLY A 217 -0.36 -0.70 8.64
CA GLY A 217 -0.59 -1.92 9.43
C GLY A 217 0.23 -3.14 8.99
N VAL A 218 1.03 -3.02 7.94
CA VAL A 218 1.89 -4.07 7.38
C VAL A 218 3.36 -3.67 7.50
N LEU A 219 4.18 -4.59 8.00
CA LEU A 219 5.63 -4.47 8.13
C LEU A 219 6.26 -5.85 7.97
N PHE A 220 7.45 -5.93 7.37
CA PHE A 220 8.23 -7.16 7.34
C PHE A 220 9.04 -7.36 8.62
N GLU A 221 9.61 -6.30 9.19
CA GLU A 221 10.43 -6.35 10.41
C GLU A 221 11.50 -7.46 10.38
N PHE A 222 12.34 -7.52 9.35
CA PHE A 222 13.40 -8.55 9.25
C PHE A 222 14.42 -8.44 10.41
N LYS A 223 14.27 -9.28 11.45
CA LYS A 223 15.12 -9.24 12.67
C LYS A 223 16.43 -10.00 12.52
N ASN A 224 16.37 -11.31 12.25
CA ASN A 224 17.51 -12.24 12.26
C ASN A 224 17.42 -13.30 11.14
N GLU A 225 18.44 -14.16 11.03
CA GLU A 225 18.38 -15.35 10.17
C GLU A 225 17.10 -16.16 10.42
N GLY A 226 16.25 -16.27 9.39
CA GLY A 226 15.04 -17.09 9.44
C GLY A 226 13.73 -16.33 9.65
N GLU A 227 13.75 -15.08 10.12
CA GLU A 227 12.54 -14.31 10.45
C GLU A 227 12.32 -13.09 9.53
N PRO A 228 11.05 -12.76 9.17
CA PRO A 228 9.82 -13.52 9.44
C PRO A 228 9.72 -14.78 8.56
N PRO A 229 9.03 -15.87 8.96
CA PRO A 229 8.88 -17.09 8.18
C PRO A 229 8.41 -16.87 6.73
N THR A 230 8.73 -17.81 5.84
CA THR A 230 8.36 -17.72 4.42
C THR A 230 6.86 -17.53 4.18
N SER A 231 5.99 -18.23 4.92
CA SER A 231 4.55 -18.06 4.79
C SER A 231 4.12 -16.64 5.13
N GLU A 232 4.71 -16.04 6.17
CA GLU A 232 4.44 -14.67 6.58
C GLU A 232 4.95 -13.67 5.54
N VAL A 233 6.14 -13.88 4.96
CA VAL A 233 6.63 -13.05 3.85
C VAL A 233 5.67 -13.07 2.66
N ILE A 234 5.18 -14.25 2.26
CA ILE A 234 4.24 -14.37 1.14
C ILE A 234 2.91 -13.68 1.50
N GLU A 235 2.42 -13.86 2.73
CA GLU A 235 1.18 -13.22 3.19
C GLU A 235 1.32 -11.70 3.20
N LEU A 236 2.42 -11.15 3.69
CA LEU A 236 2.71 -9.72 3.69
C LEU A 236 2.78 -9.18 2.25
N CYS A 237 3.51 -9.84 1.35
CA CYS A 237 3.55 -9.47 -0.07
C CYS A 237 2.15 -9.50 -0.71
N ALA A 238 1.31 -10.47 -0.35
CA ALA A 238 -0.06 -10.55 -0.83
C ALA A 238 -0.87 -9.36 -0.30
N GLN A 239 -0.83 -9.11 1.02
CA GLN A 239 -1.52 -7.97 1.66
C GLN A 239 -1.15 -6.62 1.04
N ILE A 240 0.14 -6.43 0.73
CA ILE A 240 0.63 -5.20 0.08
C ILE A 240 0.11 -5.09 -1.37
N GLY A 241 -0.09 -6.21 -2.07
CA GLY A 241 -0.38 -6.24 -3.49
C GLY A 241 -1.86 -6.35 -3.92
N ILE A 242 -2.80 -6.49 -2.98
CA ILE A 242 -4.20 -6.88 -3.27
C ILE A 242 -4.98 -5.90 -4.17
N GLU A 243 -4.76 -4.59 -4.09
CA GLU A 243 -5.62 -3.62 -4.80
C GLU A 243 -4.97 -2.97 -6.04
N ASP A 244 -3.65 -3.01 -6.21
CA ASP A 244 -2.97 -2.18 -7.21
C ASP A 244 -1.93 -2.87 -8.11
N LEU A 245 -1.55 -4.13 -7.84
CA LEU A 245 -0.50 -4.84 -8.60
C LEU A 245 -1.07 -5.66 -9.75
N LEU A 246 -1.54 -4.95 -10.78
CA LEU A 246 -2.11 -5.53 -12.00
C LEU A 246 -1.06 -5.93 -13.05
N ASP A 247 0.18 -5.46 -12.89
CA ASP A 247 1.29 -5.71 -13.78
C ASP A 247 2.63 -5.68 -13.03
N GLU A 248 3.70 -6.18 -13.66
CA GLU A 248 5.06 -6.18 -13.11
C GLU A 248 5.77 -4.83 -13.26
N SER A 249 5.03 -3.72 -13.46
CA SER A 249 5.65 -2.40 -13.54
C SER A 249 6.23 -2.00 -12.16
N PRO A 250 7.41 -1.33 -12.12
CA PRO A 250 8.00 -0.89 -10.86
C PRO A 250 7.08 0.06 -10.09
N ARG A 251 6.92 -0.22 -8.80
CA ARG A 251 6.11 0.59 -7.86
C ARG A 251 6.84 0.73 -6.55
N VAL A 252 6.66 1.88 -5.91
CA VAL A 252 7.20 2.15 -4.59
C VAL A 252 6.05 2.19 -3.61
N ILE A 253 6.20 1.48 -2.50
CA ILE A 253 5.18 1.35 -1.48
C ILE A 253 5.82 1.69 -0.15
N GLN A 254 5.34 2.77 0.47
CA GLN A 254 5.75 3.12 1.83
C GLN A 254 4.92 2.29 2.82
N LEU A 255 5.61 1.45 3.60
CA LEU A 255 5.04 0.69 4.71
C LEU A 255 5.29 1.49 5.98
N ASN A 256 4.34 2.36 6.33
CA ASN A 256 4.47 3.36 7.41
C ASN A 256 5.78 4.20 7.38
N ASP A 257 6.24 4.71 8.52
CA ASP A 257 7.44 5.54 8.64
C ASP A 257 8.74 4.72 8.76
N LYS A 258 8.67 3.39 8.80
CA LYS A 258 9.81 2.51 9.06
C LYS A 258 10.29 1.73 7.86
N GLU A 259 9.43 1.39 6.91
CA GLU A 259 9.82 0.56 5.78
C GLU A 259 9.34 1.13 4.44
N VAL A 260 10.13 0.91 3.40
CA VAL A 260 9.79 1.21 2.02
C VAL A 260 10.04 -0.03 1.20
N VAL A 261 9.21 -0.25 0.21
CA VAL A 261 9.27 -1.39 -0.68
C VAL A 261 9.33 -0.90 -2.12
N LEU A 262 10.25 -1.46 -2.90
CA LEU A 262 10.21 -1.41 -4.35
C LEU A 262 9.78 -2.78 -4.86
N THR A 263 8.76 -2.82 -5.72
CA THR A 263 8.24 -4.07 -6.25
C THR A 263 8.05 -4.02 -7.76
N GLU A 264 8.39 -5.13 -8.41
CA GLU A 264 8.09 -5.46 -9.81
C GLU A 264 7.36 -6.80 -9.77
N SER A 265 6.10 -6.77 -9.33
CA SER A 265 5.33 -7.96 -9.02
C SER A 265 3.86 -7.79 -9.35
N VAL A 266 3.17 -8.92 -9.52
CA VAL A 266 1.75 -9.04 -9.81
C VAL A 266 1.10 -9.96 -8.78
N VAL A 267 -0.14 -9.67 -8.41
CA VAL A 267 -0.93 -10.60 -7.58
C VAL A 267 -1.96 -11.30 -8.46
N THR A 268 -1.77 -12.61 -8.66
CA THR A 268 -2.70 -13.43 -9.45
C THR A 268 -3.42 -14.41 -8.54
N ASN A 269 -4.75 -14.35 -8.49
CA ASN A 269 -5.57 -15.20 -7.61
C ASN A 269 -5.15 -15.14 -6.12
N GLY A 270 -4.77 -13.95 -5.64
CA GLY A 270 -4.29 -13.75 -4.27
C GLY A 270 -2.87 -14.25 -4.00
N ILE A 271 -2.15 -14.70 -5.04
CA ILE A 271 -0.77 -15.17 -4.94
C ILE A 271 0.16 -14.09 -5.50
N PRO A 272 1.05 -13.51 -4.68
CA PRO A 272 2.04 -12.54 -5.15
C PRO A 272 3.17 -13.26 -5.88
N LEU A 273 3.49 -12.78 -7.08
CA LEU A 273 4.57 -13.28 -7.94
C LEU A 273 5.40 -12.11 -8.45
N GLY A 274 6.72 -12.23 -8.45
CA GLY A 274 7.67 -11.21 -8.87
C GLY A 274 8.65 -10.82 -7.77
N ALA A 275 9.30 -9.68 -7.98
CA ALA A 275 10.43 -9.25 -7.17
C ALA A 275 10.09 -8.12 -6.20
N TRP A 276 10.67 -8.18 -5.00
CA TRP A 276 10.48 -7.19 -3.94
C TRP A 276 11.81 -6.84 -3.28
N ALA A 277 12.10 -5.55 -3.16
CA ALA A 277 13.23 -5.02 -2.39
C ALA A 277 12.66 -4.24 -1.21
N VAL A 278 13.05 -4.65 0.00
CA VAL A 278 12.56 -4.06 1.26
C VAL A 278 13.68 -3.22 1.85
N PHE A 279 13.36 -1.98 2.16
CA PHE A 279 14.25 -0.99 2.77
C PHE A 279 13.72 -0.64 4.16
N GLU A 280 14.57 -0.69 5.17
CA GLU A 280 14.23 -0.30 6.54
C GLU A 280 14.85 1.06 6.89
N ARG A 281 14.19 1.82 7.75
CA ARG A 281 14.66 3.12 8.23
C ARG A 281 15.56 2.93 9.46
N ILE A 282 16.80 3.36 9.37
CA ILE A 282 17.77 3.39 10.47
C ILE A 282 18.39 4.79 10.53
N ASP A 283 18.38 5.42 11.71
CA ASP A 283 19.00 6.74 11.95
C ASP A 283 18.66 7.80 10.87
N ASN A 284 17.39 7.84 10.45
CA ASN A 284 16.85 8.74 9.42
C ASN A 284 17.29 8.50 7.97
N LYS A 285 17.66 7.27 7.62
CA LYS A 285 17.87 6.86 6.22
C LYS A 285 17.25 5.50 5.96
N TYR A 286 16.71 5.31 4.76
CA TYR A 286 16.31 4.00 4.28
C TYR A 286 17.52 3.21 3.78
N LEU A 287 17.63 1.96 4.20
CA LEU A 287 18.69 1.03 3.82
C LEU A 287 18.10 -0.31 3.41
N LEU A 288 18.64 -0.90 2.34
CA LEU A 288 18.22 -2.17 1.80
C LEU A 288 18.44 -3.28 2.84
N ARG A 289 17.35 -3.99 3.15
CA ARG A 289 17.30 -5.03 4.17
C ARG A 289 17.02 -6.42 3.58
N ALA A 290 16.16 -6.51 2.56
CA ALA A 290 15.84 -7.78 1.94
C ALA A 290 15.60 -7.67 0.42
N ILE A 291 15.89 -8.76 -0.29
CA ILE A 291 15.43 -9.01 -1.66
C ILE A 291 14.66 -10.33 -1.67
N ILE A 292 13.47 -10.31 -2.25
CA ILE A 292 12.52 -11.42 -2.29
C ILE A 292 12.16 -11.69 -3.76
N ASP A 293 12.32 -12.94 -4.19
CA ASP A 293 11.99 -13.47 -5.52
C ASP A 293 10.87 -14.51 -5.36
N LEU A 294 9.63 -14.14 -5.67
CA LEU A 294 8.45 -15.02 -5.62
C LEU A 294 8.11 -15.51 -7.02
N ARG A 295 8.16 -16.82 -7.27
CA ARG A 295 8.05 -17.42 -8.60
C ARG A 295 6.88 -18.36 -8.81
#